data_AF-A0A7I9YYL6-F1
#
_entry.id   AF-A0A7I9YYL6-F1
#
_cell.length_a   1.000
_cell.length_b   1.000
_cell.length_c   1.000
_cell.angle_alpha   90.00
_cell.angle_beta   90.00
_cell.angle_gamma   90.00
#
_symmetry.space_group_name_H-M   'P 1'
#
loop_
_entity.id
_entity.type
_entity.pdbx_description
1 polymer ?
#
loop_
_entity_poly.entity_id
_entity_poly.type
_entity_poly.pdbx_seq_one_letter_code
_entity_poly.pdbx_strand_id
1 'polypeptide(L)'
;MTATTLFEVPLGVCTQDPDRWTETPDAEAKMLCRACPRRWACAREAVELPGAEGLWAGVVIPESGRGRAFALGQLRSLAERNGHPARERVTA
;
A
#
# COMPACT_ATOMS: atom_id res chain seq x y z
N MET A 1 32.34 6.80 19.36
CA MET A 1 31.87 5.88 18.30
C MET A 1 30.51 6.35 17.84
N THR A 2 30.45 7.09 16.74
CA THR A 2 29.20 7.54 16.13
C THR A 2 28.57 6.36 15.40
N ALA A 3 27.56 5.74 16.01
CA ALA A 3 26.75 4.73 15.36
C ALA A 3 25.91 5.41 14.28
N THR A 4 26.11 4.99 13.03
CA THR A 4 25.29 5.34 11.88
C THR A 4 23.83 5.05 12.23
N THR A 5 23.04 6.10 12.49
CA THR A 5 21.58 6.01 12.48
C THR A 5 21.18 5.76 11.04
N LEU A 6 21.19 4.49 10.64
CA LEU A 6 20.48 4.05 9.45
C LEU A 6 19.05 4.51 9.67
N PHE A 7 18.58 5.44 8.83
CA PHE A 7 17.17 5.75 8.72
C PHE A 7 16.49 4.41 8.41
N GLU A 8 15.95 3.75 9.44
CA GLU A 8 15.10 2.59 9.28
C GLU A 8 13.86 3.12 8.57
N VAL A 9 13.89 3.09 7.24
CA VAL A 9 12.70 3.28 6.42
C VAL A 9 11.72 2.25 6.94
N PRO A 10 10.64 2.64 7.66
CA PRO A 10 9.84 1.66 8.39
C PRO A 10 9.30 0.67 7.39
N LEU A 11 9.83 -0.55 7.32
CA LEU A 11 9.39 -1.51 6.34
C LEU A 11 7.92 -1.83 6.65
N GLY A 12 7.10 -2.02 5.60
CA GLY A 12 5.70 -2.36 5.82
C GLY A 12 5.61 -3.65 6.62
N VAL A 13 4.61 -3.78 7.51
CA VAL A 13 4.37 -5.03 8.26
C VAL A 13 4.26 -6.26 7.34
N CYS A 14 3.89 -6.04 6.08
CA CYS A 14 3.85 -7.05 5.03
C CYS A 14 5.21 -7.64 4.62
N THR A 15 6.33 -6.99 4.97
CA THR A 15 7.68 -7.49 4.65
C THR A 15 8.18 -8.57 5.61
N GLN A 16 7.51 -8.76 6.75
CA GLN A 16 7.89 -9.78 7.74
C GLN A 16 7.39 -11.18 7.37
N ASP A 17 6.32 -11.28 6.57
CA ASP A 17 5.71 -12.54 6.14
C ASP A 17 4.97 -12.30 4.81
N PRO A 18 5.66 -12.34 3.66
CA PRO A 18 5.11 -11.88 2.37
C PRO A 18 3.96 -12.76 1.84
N ASP A 19 3.98 -14.06 2.11
CA ASP A 19 3.00 -15.02 1.60
C ASP A 19 1.59 -14.75 2.13
N ARG A 20 1.49 -14.13 3.32
CA ARG A 20 0.23 -13.75 3.96
C ARG A 20 -0.54 -12.63 3.24
N TRP A 21 0.07 -11.89 2.30
CA TRP A 21 -0.50 -10.64 1.74
C TRP A 21 -0.86 -10.71 0.26
N THR A 22 -0.50 -11.80 -0.43
CA THR A 22 -0.54 -11.90 -1.90
C THR A 22 -1.66 -12.79 -2.43
N GLU A 23 -1.94 -13.95 -1.81
CA GLU A 23 -2.87 -14.93 -2.39
C GLU A 23 -4.34 -14.72 -1.97
N THR A 24 -4.62 -14.59 -0.66
CA THR A 24 -5.97 -14.28 -0.14
C THR A 24 -5.88 -13.64 1.26
N PRO A 25 -5.74 -12.30 1.35
CA PRO A 25 -5.55 -11.63 2.63
C PRO A 25 -6.78 -11.75 3.52
N ASP A 26 -6.62 -12.42 4.67
CA ASP A 26 -7.67 -12.61 5.67
C ASP A 26 -8.03 -11.30 6.39
N ALA A 27 -9.03 -11.36 7.27
CA ALA A 27 -9.46 -10.20 8.05
C ALA A 27 -8.34 -9.68 8.97
N GLU A 28 -7.48 -10.56 9.46
CA GLU A 28 -6.39 -10.22 10.37
C GLU A 28 -5.25 -9.48 9.64
N ALA A 29 -4.85 -9.95 8.46
CA ALA A 29 -3.93 -9.28 7.56
C ALA A 29 -4.45 -7.88 7.21
N LYS A 30 -5.75 -7.72 6.93
CA LYS A 30 -6.36 -6.39 6.73
C LYS A 30 -6.24 -5.49 7.97
N MET A 31 -6.46 -6.03 9.18
CA MET A 31 -6.28 -5.26 10.43
C MET A 31 -4.83 -4.82 10.61
N LEU A 32 -3.88 -5.75 10.45
CA LEU A 32 -2.45 -5.46 10.55
C LEU A 32 -2.00 -4.43 9.50
N CYS A 33 -2.49 -4.54 8.27
CA CYS A 33 -2.23 -3.56 7.20
C CYS A 33 -2.66 -2.15 7.62
N ARG A 34 -3.84 -2.05 8.26
CA ARG A 34 -4.43 -0.77 8.67
C ARG A 34 -3.71 -0.15 9.87
N ALA A 35 -3.04 -0.96 10.69
CA ALA A 35 -2.21 -0.53 11.80
C ALA A 35 -0.79 -0.11 11.35
N CYS A 36 -0.38 -0.42 10.13
CA CYS A 36 0.95 -0.09 9.61
C CYS A 36 1.19 1.44 9.61
N PRO A 37 2.30 1.94 10.16
CA PRO A 37 2.58 3.38 10.21
C PRO A 37 2.76 3.99 8.80
N ARG A 38 3.11 3.17 7.80
CA ARG A 38 3.24 3.62 6.40
C ARG A 38 1.94 3.52 5.60
N ARG A 39 0.80 3.23 6.22
CA ARG A 39 -0.45 2.93 5.51
C ARG A 39 -0.77 3.94 4.39
N TRP A 40 -0.64 5.23 4.66
CA TRP A 40 -1.00 6.26 3.68
C TRP A 40 0.05 6.42 2.57
N ALA A 41 1.33 6.29 2.90
CA ALA A 41 2.40 6.23 1.91
C ALA A 41 2.27 4.99 1.00
N CYS A 42 1.93 3.83 1.59
CA CYS A 42 1.62 2.60 0.87
C CYS A 42 0.42 2.79 -0.07
N ALA A 43 -0.65 3.47 0.37
CA ALA A 43 -1.79 3.78 -0.51
C ALA A 43 -1.38 4.65 -1.71
N ARG A 44 -0.53 5.66 -1.50
CA ARG A 44 0.02 6.49 -2.58
C ARG A 44 0.83 5.66 -3.57
N GLU A 45 1.76 4.85 -3.05
CA GLU A 45 2.64 3.99 -3.86
C GLU A 45 1.83 3.00 -4.71
N ALA A 46 0.75 2.43 -4.16
CA ALA A 46 -0.14 1.53 -4.90
C ALA A 46 -0.77 2.20 -6.12
N VAL A 47 -1.14 3.46 -5.99
CA VAL A 47 -1.75 4.25 -7.08
C VAL A 47 -0.71 4.62 -8.14
N GLU A 48 0.56 4.80 -7.73
CA GLU A 48 1.65 5.19 -8.62
C GLU A 48 2.32 4.00 -9.32
N LEU A 49 2.16 2.78 -8.80
CA LEU A 49 2.76 1.55 -9.32
C LEU A 49 1.77 0.80 -10.27
N PRO A 50 2.08 0.66 -11.57
CA PRO A 50 1.17 0.03 -12.54
C PRO A 50 0.80 -1.43 -12.19
N GLY A 51 1.74 -2.18 -11.61
CA GLY A 51 1.58 -3.57 -11.21
C GLY A 51 1.16 -3.76 -9.75
N ALA A 52 0.58 -2.74 -9.10
CA ALA A 52 0.10 -2.91 -7.73
C ALA A 52 -1.05 -3.91 -7.69
N GLU A 53 -0.88 -5.01 -6.96
CA GLU A 53 -1.83 -6.11 -6.78
C GLU A 53 -1.77 -6.62 -5.34
N GLY A 54 -2.81 -7.31 -4.87
CA GLY A 54 -2.88 -7.84 -3.51
C GLY A 54 -3.27 -6.78 -2.47
N LEU A 55 -2.90 -6.98 -1.20
CA LEU A 55 -3.31 -6.09 -0.10
C LEU A 55 -2.41 -4.85 0.03
N TRP A 56 -2.99 -3.67 -0.20
CA TRP A 56 -2.34 -2.37 -0.02
C TRP A 56 -3.14 -1.49 0.92
N ALA A 57 -2.52 -0.94 1.96
CA ALA A 57 -3.14 -0.01 2.92
C ALA A 57 -4.51 -0.44 3.50
N GLY A 58 -4.80 -1.75 3.52
CA GLY A 58 -6.06 -2.34 3.98
C GLY A 58 -7.13 -2.55 2.88
N VAL A 59 -6.78 -2.39 1.60
CA VAL A 59 -7.61 -2.58 0.40
C VAL A 59 -6.97 -3.64 -0.49
N VAL A 60 -7.76 -4.59 -0.99
CA VAL A 60 -7.28 -5.59 -1.94
C VAL A 60 -7.42 -5.04 -3.36
N ILE A 61 -6.34 -5.07 -4.12
CA ILE A 61 -6.31 -4.69 -5.53
C ILE A 61 -6.32 -5.97 -6.38
N PRO A 62 -7.40 -6.24 -7.13
CA PRO A 62 -7.42 -7.33 -8.09
C PRO A 62 -6.46 -7.09 -9.26
N GLU A 63 -6.04 -8.17 -9.91
CA GLU A 63 -5.20 -8.15 -11.11
C GLU A 63 -5.80 -7.22 -12.20
N SER A 64 -7.11 -7.29 -12.44
CA SER A 64 -7.77 -6.52 -13.50
C SER A 64 -9.25 -6.19 -13.24
N GLY A 65 -9.86 -5.45 -14.18
CA GLY A 65 -11.31 -5.19 -14.21
C GLY A 65 -11.79 -4.00 -13.39
N ARG A 66 -13.11 -3.84 -13.29
CA ARG A 66 -13.77 -2.71 -12.59
C ARG A 66 -13.42 -2.65 -11.10
N GLY A 67 -13.22 -3.80 -10.46
CA GLY A 67 -12.80 -3.89 -9.06
C GLY A 67 -11.44 -3.23 -8.82
N ARG A 68 -10.51 -3.36 -9.77
CA ARG A 68 -9.19 -2.70 -9.73
C ARG A 68 -9.32 -1.18 -9.73
N ALA A 69 -10.08 -0.62 -10.67
CA ALA A 69 -10.28 0.84 -10.76
C ALA A 69 -10.92 1.40 -9.47
N PHE A 70 -11.91 0.68 -8.91
CA PHE A 70 -12.52 1.07 -7.65
C PHE A 70 -11.52 1.03 -6.47
N ALA A 71 -10.73 -0.04 -6.35
CA ALA A 71 -9.70 -0.16 -5.32
C ALA A 71 -8.65 0.96 -5.40
N LEU A 72 -8.15 1.26 -6.60
CA LEU A 72 -7.19 2.35 -6.83
C LEU A 72 -7.79 3.73 -6.50
N GLY A 73 -9.07 3.96 -6.85
CA GLY A 73 -9.78 5.19 -6.46
C GLY A 73 -9.93 5.34 -4.94
N GLN A 74 -10.25 4.24 -4.24
CA GLN A 74 -10.29 4.23 -2.78
C GLN A 74 -8.92 4.56 -2.16
N LEU A 75 -7.85 3.98 -2.69
CA LEU A 75 -6.48 4.21 -2.22
C LEU A 75 -6.01 5.65 -2.48
N ARG A 76 -6.31 6.20 -3.65
CA ARG A 76 -6.05 7.61 -3.98
C ARG A 76 -6.72 8.53 -2.96
N SER A 77 -8.02 8.33 -2.76
CA SER A 77 -8.81 9.12 -1.82
C SER A 77 -8.32 8.98 -0.38
N LEU A 78 -7.86 7.78 0.02
CA LEU A 78 -7.25 7.53 1.32
C LEU A 78 -5.94 8.28 1.50
N ALA A 79 -5.06 8.24 0.50
CA ALA A 79 -3.75 8.88 0.54
C ALA A 79 -3.88 10.41 0.59
N GLU A 80 -4.72 10.99 -0.28
CA GLU A 80 -4.94 12.44 -0.39
C GLU A 80 -5.50 13.04 0.91
N ARG A 81 -6.51 12.41 1.53
CA ARG A 81 -7.09 12.88 2.80
C ARG A 81 -6.10 12.87 3.97
N ASN A 82 -5.02 12.11 3.88
CA ASN A 82 -4.01 11.98 4.93
C ASN A 82 -2.67 12.64 4.57
N GLY A 83 -2.65 13.55 3.57
CA GLY A 83 -1.45 14.33 3.23
C GLY A 83 -0.43 13.59 2.37
N HIS A 84 -0.81 12.49 1.72
CA HIS A 84 0.02 11.75 0.77
C HIS A 84 -0.57 11.83 -0.65
N PRO A 85 -0.53 13.00 -1.32
CA PRO A 85 -1.11 13.14 -2.64
C PRO A 85 -0.44 12.20 -3.64
N ALA A 86 -1.25 11.41 -4.35
CA ALA A 86 -0.78 10.49 -5.38
C ALA A 86 -0.62 11.22 -6.71
N ARG A 87 0.56 11.10 -7.31
CA ARG A 87 0.80 11.68 -8.62
C ARG A 87 0.09 10.86 -9.68
N GLU A 88 -0.60 11.55 -10.58
CA GLU A 88 -1.07 10.94 -11.81
C GLU A 88 0.15 10.77 -12.72
N ARG A 89 0.57 9.53 -12.97
CA ARG A 89 1.57 9.27 -14.00
C ARG A 89 0.89 9.43 -15.35
N VAL A 90 1.25 10.48 -16.07
CA VAL A 90 1.05 10.55 -17.52
C VAL A 90 1.86 9.41 -18.12
N THR A 91 1.20 8.33 -18.50
CA THR A 91 1.80 7.30 -19.35
C THR A 91 2.09 7.93 -20.70
N ALA A 92 3.38 8.10 -21.01
CA ALA A 92 3.85 8.43 -22.36
C ALA A 92 3.70 7.21 -23.29
#